data_AF-A0A530A2L2-F1
#
_entry.id   AF-A0A530A2L2-F1
#
_cell.length_a   1.000
_cell.length_b   1.000
_cell.length_c   1.000
_cell.angle_alpha   90.00
_cell.angle_beta   90.00
_cell.angle_gamma   90.00
#
_symmetry.space_group_name_H-M   'P 1'
#
loop_
_entity.id
_entity.type
_entity.pdbx_description
1 polymer ?
#
loop_
_entity_poly.entity_id
_entity_poly.type
_entity_poly.pdbx_seq_one_letter_code
_entity_poly.pdbx_strand_id
1 'polypeptide(L)'
;EVARAGRYPATIATDITPKRLKEFFSREDGTYRVSADLREVCLFSSHNLLRDPPFSKLDLVACRNLLIYMGPELQEKIVPIFHYALRNNGYLFLGSSENVTRHARLFSTVDKGSRIFQKRGGVTPHRLPEFPLAAAARQVAPNARQRATNGTLQEVAERVIVERYAPAYVVTNAAGELMHSSGGTGKYLELAAGAPDHNVFSMARRGLRMDLRAALHKAASTGQVAIRTRSASAPMAAARR
;
A
#
# COMPACT_ATOMS: atom_id res chain seq x y z
N GLU A 1 -0.18 -24.79 5.13
CA GLU A 1 -0.36 -26.23 5.41
C GLU A 1 -1.83 -26.65 5.39
N VAL A 2 -2.72 -25.97 6.11
CA VAL A 2 -4.17 -26.26 6.16
C VAL A 2 -4.83 -26.38 4.77
N ALA A 3 -4.60 -25.41 3.88
CA ALA A 3 -5.20 -25.42 2.53
C ALA A 3 -4.78 -26.65 1.70
N ARG A 4 -3.51 -27.08 1.80
CA ARG A 4 -2.99 -28.26 1.09
C ARG A 4 -3.58 -29.56 1.64
N ALA A 5 -3.86 -29.62 2.95
CA ALA A 5 -4.52 -30.77 3.56
C ALA A 5 -5.97 -30.94 3.05
N GLY A 6 -6.63 -29.83 2.70
CA GLY A 6 -7.98 -29.82 2.14
C GLY A 6 -9.04 -30.36 3.11
N ARG A 7 -8.83 -30.20 4.41
CA ARG A 7 -9.76 -30.63 5.47
C ARG A 7 -10.59 -29.46 5.96
N TYR A 8 -11.90 -29.70 6.07
CA TYR A 8 -12.92 -28.72 6.42
C TYR A 8 -13.82 -29.27 7.52
N PRO A 9 -14.36 -28.42 8.42
CA PRO A 9 -15.34 -28.85 9.41
C PRO A 9 -16.61 -29.39 8.75
N ALA A 10 -17.40 -30.18 9.49
CA ALA A 10 -18.70 -30.69 9.03
C ALA A 10 -19.65 -29.61 8.49
N THR A 11 -19.50 -28.37 8.97
CA THR A 11 -20.33 -27.22 8.58
C THR A 11 -20.21 -26.88 7.09
N ILE A 12 -19.15 -27.29 6.38
CA ILE A 12 -19.04 -27.04 4.93
C ILE A 12 -20.20 -27.63 4.12
N ALA A 13 -20.90 -28.63 4.67
CA ALA A 13 -22.09 -29.21 4.07
C ALA A 13 -23.26 -28.21 3.90
N THR A 14 -23.26 -27.08 4.62
CA THR A 14 -24.25 -26.00 4.42
C THR A 14 -23.90 -25.08 3.27
N ASP A 15 -22.61 -24.97 2.95
CA ASP A 15 -22.09 -24.02 1.95
C ASP A 15 -22.00 -24.65 0.55
N ILE A 16 -22.09 -25.98 0.46
CA ILE A 16 -21.93 -26.75 -0.77
C ILE A 16 -23.16 -27.60 -1.02
N THR A 17 -23.61 -27.63 -2.27
CA THR A 17 -24.72 -28.50 -2.70
C THR A 17 -24.43 -29.97 -2.40
N PRO A 18 -25.44 -30.78 -2.01
CA PRO A 18 -25.24 -32.21 -1.71
C PRO A 18 -24.54 -33.01 -2.82
N LYS A 19 -24.85 -32.68 -4.09
CA LYS A 19 -24.20 -33.30 -5.26
C LYS A 19 -22.69 -33.12 -5.25
N ARG A 20 -22.21 -31.87 -5.15
CA ARG A 20 -20.77 -31.54 -5.09
C ARG A 20 -20.09 -32.09 -3.85
N LEU A 21 -20.78 -32.10 -2.71
CA LEU A 21 -20.23 -32.66 -1.48
C LEU A 21 -19.96 -34.16 -1.65
N LYS A 22 -20.92 -34.91 -2.24
CA LYS A 22 -20.75 -36.34 -2.53
C LYS A 22 -19.66 -36.61 -3.57
N GLU A 23 -19.51 -35.73 -4.56
CA GLU A 23 -18.60 -35.91 -5.69
C GLU A 23 -17.14 -35.56 -5.35
N PHE A 24 -16.92 -34.49 -4.57
CA PHE A 24 -15.59 -33.92 -4.36
C PHE A 24 -15.07 -34.02 -2.92
N PHE A 25 -15.83 -34.60 -1.99
CA PHE A 25 -15.41 -34.73 -0.59
C PHE A 25 -15.62 -36.15 -0.05
N SER A 26 -14.67 -36.59 0.79
CA SER A 26 -14.80 -37.75 1.66
C SER A 26 -15.06 -37.29 3.10
N ARG A 27 -15.92 -38.00 3.84
CA ARG A 27 -16.13 -37.74 5.27
C ARG A 27 -15.13 -38.56 6.08
N GLU A 28 -14.32 -37.91 6.91
CA GLU A 28 -13.27 -38.51 7.75
C GLU A 28 -13.37 -37.93 9.16
N ASP A 29 -13.54 -38.75 10.20
CA ASP A 29 -13.46 -38.35 11.62
C ASP A 29 -14.29 -37.10 11.98
N GLY A 30 -15.51 -36.99 11.44
CA GLY A 30 -16.38 -35.83 11.67
C GLY A 30 -16.03 -34.56 10.87
N THR A 31 -15.04 -34.65 9.97
CA THR A 31 -14.65 -33.59 9.02
C THR A 31 -14.92 -34.02 7.58
N TYR A 32 -14.82 -33.08 6.64
CA TYR A 32 -14.80 -33.36 5.21
C TYR A 32 -13.42 -33.08 4.64
N ARG A 33 -12.95 -33.96 3.78
CA ARG A 33 -11.69 -33.81 3.07
C ARG A 33 -11.93 -33.78 1.57
N VAL A 34 -11.29 -32.84 0.88
CA VAL A 34 -11.35 -32.75 -0.58
C VAL A 34 -10.69 -33.98 -1.22
N SER A 35 -11.31 -34.51 -2.28
CA SER A 35 -10.80 -35.65 -3.05
C SER A 35 -9.36 -35.43 -3.52
N ALA A 36 -8.61 -36.53 -3.67
CA ALA A 36 -7.22 -36.46 -4.14
C ALA A 36 -7.14 -35.80 -5.53
N ASP A 37 -7.98 -36.23 -6.47
CA ASP A 37 -8.04 -35.72 -7.84
C ASP A 37 -8.16 -34.19 -7.91
N LEU A 38 -9.02 -33.59 -7.06
CA LEU A 38 -9.17 -32.12 -7.04
C LEU A 38 -8.00 -31.42 -6.34
N ARG A 39 -7.36 -32.07 -5.36
CA ARG A 39 -6.16 -31.51 -4.70
C ARG A 39 -4.94 -31.54 -5.61
N GLU A 40 -4.82 -32.53 -6.48
CA GLU A 40 -3.68 -32.69 -7.39
C GLU A 40 -3.62 -31.60 -8.47
N VAL A 41 -4.76 -31.08 -8.91
CA VAL A 41 -4.80 -29.94 -9.84
C VAL A 41 -4.57 -28.58 -9.15
N CYS A 42 -4.45 -28.54 -7.83
CA CYS A 42 -4.27 -27.32 -7.04
C CYS A 42 -2.83 -27.17 -6.52
N LEU A 43 -2.08 -26.22 -7.08
CA LEU A 43 -0.76 -25.83 -6.56
C LEU A 43 -0.88 -24.73 -5.50
N PHE A 44 -0.35 -25.00 -4.31
CA PHE A 44 -0.24 -24.01 -3.24
C PHE A 44 1.20 -23.51 -3.09
N SER A 45 1.41 -22.21 -3.32
CA SER A 45 2.67 -21.52 -3.08
C SER A 45 2.47 -20.32 -2.17
N SER A 46 3.47 -20.02 -1.34
CA SER A 46 3.52 -18.75 -0.62
C SER A 46 3.90 -17.66 -1.61
N HIS A 47 3.08 -16.62 -1.71
CA HIS A 47 3.29 -15.53 -2.64
C HIS A 47 2.86 -14.20 -2.01
N ASN A 48 3.80 -13.26 -1.93
CA ASN A 48 3.60 -11.92 -1.43
C ASN A 48 3.50 -10.94 -2.60
N LEU A 49 2.29 -10.42 -2.84
CA LEU A 49 2.00 -9.46 -3.93
C LEU A 49 2.88 -8.20 -3.90
N LEU A 50 3.50 -7.89 -2.75
CA LEU A 50 4.33 -6.70 -2.56
C LEU A 50 5.81 -6.96 -2.77
N ARG A 51 6.23 -8.22 -2.83
CA ARG A 51 7.64 -8.60 -2.88
C ARG A 51 7.98 -9.49 -4.04
N ASP A 52 7.08 -10.39 -4.38
CA ASP A 52 7.35 -11.45 -5.32
C ASP A 52 6.92 -11.02 -6.74
N PRO A 53 7.70 -11.36 -7.77
CA PRO A 53 7.33 -11.10 -9.16
C PRO A 53 6.00 -11.79 -9.52
N PRO A 54 5.16 -11.16 -10.35
CA PRO A 54 3.85 -11.71 -10.65
C PRO A 54 3.93 -12.90 -11.58
N PHE A 55 2.97 -13.81 -11.44
CA PHE A 55 2.67 -14.79 -12.48
C PHE A 55 2.26 -14.07 -13.78
N SER A 56 2.38 -14.77 -14.91
CA SER A 56 1.97 -14.27 -16.22
C SER A 56 1.14 -15.30 -16.97
N LYS A 57 0.41 -14.83 -17.99
CA LYS A 57 -0.41 -15.65 -18.89
C LYS A 57 -1.50 -16.45 -18.16
N LEU A 58 -2.14 -15.84 -17.17
CA LEU A 58 -3.30 -16.40 -16.46
C LEU A 58 -4.60 -16.07 -17.21
N ASP A 59 -5.56 -17.00 -17.19
CA ASP A 59 -6.90 -16.76 -17.76
C ASP A 59 -7.83 -16.05 -16.76
N LEU A 60 -7.63 -16.30 -15.46
CA LEU A 60 -8.40 -15.71 -14.36
C LEU A 60 -7.46 -15.38 -13.18
N VAL A 61 -7.65 -14.20 -12.61
CA VAL A 61 -7.12 -13.82 -11.29
C VAL A 61 -8.30 -13.55 -10.36
N ALA A 62 -8.41 -14.34 -9.29
CA ALA A 62 -9.36 -14.09 -8.22
C ALA A 62 -8.62 -13.52 -7.01
N CYS A 63 -8.87 -12.24 -6.71
CA CYS A 63 -8.28 -11.53 -5.57
C CYS A 63 -9.40 -10.89 -4.77
N ARG A 64 -10.05 -11.70 -3.93
CA ARG A 64 -11.24 -11.29 -3.17
C ARG A 64 -10.88 -10.96 -1.73
N ASN A 65 -11.41 -9.85 -1.23
CA ASN A 65 -11.31 -9.43 0.16
C ASN A 65 -9.87 -9.16 0.64
N LEU A 66 -8.91 -8.96 -0.27
CA LEU A 66 -7.52 -8.68 0.07
C LEU A 66 -7.17 -7.20 -0.09
N LEU A 67 -7.68 -6.54 -1.13
CA LEU A 67 -7.37 -5.14 -1.44
C LEU A 67 -7.92 -4.19 -0.38
N ILE A 68 -8.99 -4.57 0.33
CA ILE A 68 -9.55 -3.79 1.45
C ILE A 68 -8.55 -3.55 2.59
N TYR A 69 -7.51 -4.38 2.71
CA TYR A 69 -6.44 -4.22 3.70
C TYR A 69 -5.26 -3.38 3.19
N MET A 70 -5.32 -2.90 1.95
CA MET A 70 -4.26 -2.16 1.29
C MET A 70 -4.66 -0.69 1.13
N GLY A 71 -3.73 0.23 1.39
CA GLY A 71 -3.92 1.65 1.13
C GLY A 71 -4.10 1.97 -0.36
N PRO A 72 -4.72 3.11 -0.71
CA PRO A 72 -4.98 3.49 -2.10
C PRO A 72 -3.73 3.48 -2.98
N GLU A 73 -2.58 3.91 -2.45
CA GLU A 73 -1.30 3.97 -3.16
C GLU A 73 -0.81 2.58 -3.59
N LEU A 74 -1.13 1.57 -2.77
CA LEU A 74 -0.70 0.21 -3.04
C LEU A 74 -1.67 -0.51 -3.98
N GLN A 75 -2.97 -0.25 -3.84
CA GLN A 75 -3.96 -0.70 -4.83
C GLN A 75 -3.64 -0.15 -6.23
N GLU A 76 -3.21 1.12 -6.31
CA GLU A 76 -2.79 1.76 -7.57
C GLU A 76 -1.65 1.02 -8.28
N LYS A 77 -0.78 0.35 -7.53
CA LYS A 77 0.35 -0.43 -8.06
C LYS A 77 -0.01 -1.90 -8.34
N ILE A 78 -0.88 -2.49 -7.53
CA ILE A 78 -1.28 -3.90 -7.64
C ILE A 78 -2.20 -4.13 -8.85
N VAL A 79 -3.12 -3.22 -9.15
CA VAL A 79 -4.07 -3.42 -10.26
C VAL A 79 -3.37 -3.55 -11.63
N PRO A 80 -2.37 -2.72 -11.98
CA PRO A 80 -1.54 -2.93 -13.18
C PRO A 80 -0.81 -4.28 -13.22
N ILE A 81 -0.41 -4.80 -12.05
CA ILE A 81 0.22 -6.12 -11.95
C ILE A 81 -0.77 -7.23 -12.32
N PHE A 82 -2.02 -7.15 -11.85
CA PHE A 82 -3.06 -8.08 -12.26
C PHE A 82 -3.33 -8.01 -13.77
N HIS A 83 -3.33 -6.81 -14.34
CA HIS A 83 -3.49 -6.62 -15.79
C HIS A 83 -2.37 -7.31 -16.56
N TYR A 84 -1.13 -7.16 -16.13
CA TYR A 84 0.02 -7.86 -16.72
C TYR A 84 -0.09 -9.39 -16.59
N ALA A 85 -0.50 -9.88 -15.42
CA ALA A 85 -0.60 -11.30 -15.14
C ALA A 85 -1.60 -12.02 -16.06
N LEU A 86 -2.65 -11.32 -16.48
CA LEU A 86 -3.72 -11.88 -17.32
C LEU A 86 -3.33 -11.96 -18.81
N ARG A 87 -3.77 -13.02 -19.49
CA ARG A 87 -3.84 -13.08 -20.96
C ARG A 87 -4.82 -12.05 -21.49
N ASN A 88 -4.70 -11.70 -22.78
CA ASN A 88 -5.71 -10.89 -23.46
C ASN A 88 -7.09 -11.55 -23.28
N ASN A 89 -8.11 -10.74 -22.99
CA ASN A 89 -9.47 -11.18 -22.67
C ASN A 89 -9.62 -11.99 -21.36
N GLY A 90 -8.56 -12.13 -20.56
CA GLY A 90 -8.61 -12.75 -19.24
C GLY A 90 -9.41 -11.92 -18.22
N TYR A 91 -9.83 -12.58 -17.14
CA TYR A 91 -10.76 -12.00 -16.17
C TYR A 91 -10.10 -11.72 -14.81
N LEU A 92 -10.53 -10.62 -14.19
CA LEU A 92 -10.22 -10.26 -12.81
C LEU A 92 -11.51 -10.34 -11.99
N PHE A 93 -11.48 -11.13 -10.92
CA PHE A 93 -12.61 -11.30 -10.01
C PHE A 93 -12.24 -10.78 -8.62
N LEU A 94 -12.94 -9.72 -8.18
CA LEU A 94 -12.72 -9.04 -6.91
C LEU A 94 -13.86 -9.28 -5.91
N GLY A 95 -13.64 -8.89 -4.65
CA GLY A 95 -14.67 -8.84 -3.61
C GLY A 95 -15.66 -7.69 -3.81
N SER A 96 -16.82 -7.76 -3.16
CA SER A 96 -17.93 -6.80 -3.32
C SER A 96 -17.55 -5.33 -3.04
N SER A 97 -16.66 -5.11 -2.07
CA SER A 97 -16.16 -3.79 -1.68
C SER A 97 -14.94 -3.32 -2.48
N GLU A 98 -14.47 -4.13 -3.44
CA GLU A 98 -13.25 -3.88 -4.20
C GLU A 98 -13.61 -3.53 -5.64
N ASN A 99 -12.83 -2.63 -6.26
CA ASN A 99 -13.09 -2.19 -7.63
C ASN A 99 -11.82 -1.67 -8.31
N VAL A 100 -11.88 -1.57 -9.64
CA VAL A 100 -10.80 -1.04 -10.49
C VAL A 100 -11.18 0.29 -11.16
N THR A 101 -12.02 1.10 -10.51
CA THR A 101 -12.58 2.32 -11.13
C THR A 101 -11.48 3.31 -11.55
N ARG A 102 -10.39 3.39 -10.78
CA ARG A 102 -9.21 4.23 -11.10
C ARG A 102 -8.42 3.69 -12.31
N HIS A 103 -8.63 2.43 -12.67
CA HIS A 103 -7.94 1.71 -13.75
C HIS A 103 -8.90 1.32 -14.89
N ALA A 104 -9.93 2.14 -15.16
CA ALA A 104 -10.92 1.89 -16.20
C ALA A 104 -10.32 1.75 -17.63
N ARG A 105 -9.08 2.22 -17.85
CA ARG A 105 -8.34 2.00 -19.10
C ARG A 105 -7.78 0.57 -19.22
N LEU A 106 -7.48 -0.08 -18.10
CA LEU A 106 -6.93 -1.43 -18.06
C LEU A 106 -8.02 -2.51 -18.10
N PHE A 107 -9.16 -2.24 -17.49
CA PHE A 107 -10.23 -3.21 -17.31
C PHE A 107 -11.59 -2.66 -17.74
N SER A 108 -12.38 -3.50 -18.40
CA SER A 108 -13.81 -3.28 -18.63
C SER A 108 -14.64 -4.09 -17.64
N THR A 109 -15.73 -3.51 -17.14
CA THR A 109 -16.66 -4.21 -16.25
C THR A 109 -17.51 -5.19 -17.05
N VAL A 110 -17.51 -6.46 -16.64
CA VAL A 110 -18.35 -7.52 -17.21
C VAL A 110 -19.60 -7.68 -16.35
N ASP A 111 -19.42 -7.78 -15.04
CA ASP A 111 -20.51 -7.86 -14.06
C ASP A 111 -20.16 -6.97 -12.86
N LYS A 112 -20.94 -5.91 -12.67
CA LYS A 112 -20.74 -4.97 -11.56
C LYS A 112 -21.17 -5.57 -10.22
N GLY A 113 -22.19 -6.43 -10.18
CA GLY A 113 -22.71 -7.07 -8.98
C GLY A 113 -21.75 -8.12 -8.45
N SER A 114 -21.27 -8.97 -9.35
CA SER A 114 -20.26 -10.00 -9.04
C SER A 114 -18.82 -9.48 -9.04
N ARG A 115 -18.59 -8.20 -9.37
CA ARG A 115 -17.25 -7.58 -9.45
C ARG A 115 -16.28 -8.34 -10.36
N ILE A 116 -16.78 -8.68 -11.55
CA ILE A 116 -16.03 -9.34 -12.61
C ILE A 116 -15.64 -8.30 -13.66
N PHE A 117 -14.35 -8.25 -13.96
CA PHE A 117 -13.76 -7.34 -14.92
C PHE A 117 -12.96 -8.12 -15.96
N GLN A 118 -12.88 -7.62 -17.19
CA GLN A 118 -12.10 -8.21 -18.26
C GLN A 118 -10.93 -7.30 -18.63
N LYS A 119 -9.76 -7.90 -18.87
CA LYS A 119 -8.59 -7.19 -19.38
C LYS A 119 -8.90 -6.58 -20.74
N ARG A 120 -8.68 -5.26 -20.87
CA ARG A 120 -8.73 -4.56 -22.17
C ARG A 120 -7.45 -4.83 -22.95
N GLY A 121 -7.60 -5.25 -24.21
CA GLY A 121 -6.49 -5.42 -25.15
C GLY A 121 -5.92 -4.09 -25.64
N GLY A 122 -4.71 -4.12 -26.21
CA GLY A 122 -4.06 -2.95 -26.83
C GLY A 122 -3.46 -1.92 -25.86
N VAL A 123 -3.71 -2.05 -24.55
CA VAL A 123 -3.09 -1.23 -23.52
C VAL A 123 -1.94 -2.01 -22.90
N THR A 124 -0.71 -1.85 -23.39
CA THR A 124 0.47 -2.32 -22.66
C THR A 124 0.70 -1.41 -21.46
N PRO A 125 0.79 -1.92 -20.22
CA PRO A 125 1.25 -1.12 -19.10
C PRO A 125 2.63 -0.54 -19.46
N HIS A 126 2.80 0.77 -19.34
CA HIS A 126 4.11 1.40 -19.43
C HIS A 126 4.96 0.93 -18.26
N ARG A 127 5.72 -0.16 -18.47
CA ARG A 127 6.67 -0.80 -17.55
C ARG A 127 6.02 -1.33 -16.26
N LEU A 128 6.28 -2.61 -15.95
CA LEU A 128 5.96 -3.12 -14.62
C LEU A 128 6.77 -2.38 -13.55
N PRO A 129 6.20 -2.13 -12.37
CA PRO A 129 6.98 -1.62 -11.24
C PRO A 129 8.09 -2.61 -10.88
N GLU A 130 9.24 -2.09 -10.43
CA GLU A 130 10.31 -2.91 -9.86
C GLU A 130 9.89 -3.51 -8.52
N PHE A 131 10.16 -4.80 -8.34
CA PHE A 131 9.87 -5.53 -7.11
C PHE A 131 11.08 -5.47 -6.17
N PRO A 132 10.89 -5.34 -4.84
CA PRO A 132 9.61 -5.36 -4.13
C PRO A 132 8.84 -4.03 -4.22
N LEU A 133 7.53 -4.11 -4.47
CA LEU A 133 6.58 -2.99 -4.51
C LEU A 133 6.62 -2.11 -3.26
N ALA A 134 6.94 -2.69 -2.10
CA ALA A 134 7.11 -1.96 -0.84
C ALA A 134 8.37 -1.07 -0.81
N ALA A 135 9.45 -1.46 -1.52
CA ALA A 135 10.61 -0.59 -1.71
C ALA A 135 10.29 0.52 -2.73
N ALA A 136 9.54 0.19 -3.79
CA ALA A 136 9.00 1.19 -4.72
C ALA A 136 7.96 2.11 -4.06
N ALA A 137 7.26 1.67 -3.01
CA ALA A 137 6.36 2.50 -2.20
C ALA A 137 7.09 3.49 -1.30
N ARG A 138 8.35 3.20 -0.92
CA ARG A 138 9.25 4.19 -0.33
C ARG A 138 9.83 5.18 -1.37
N GLN A 139 9.71 4.89 -2.65
CA GLN A 139 10.14 5.75 -3.76
C GLN A 139 9.00 6.49 -4.49
N VAL A 140 7.76 6.35 -4.02
CA VAL A 140 6.65 7.17 -4.49
C VAL A 140 6.15 8.00 -3.32
N ALA A 141 6.68 9.21 -3.19
CA ALA A 141 5.96 10.25 -2.47
C ALA A 141 4.59 10.42 -3.17
N PRO A 142 3.49 10.54 -2.42
CA PRO A 142 2.15 10.53 -2.99
C PRO A 142 1.93 11.81 -3.80
N ASN A 143 1.21 11.65 -4.91
CA ASN A 143 0.60 12.75 -5.66
C ASN A 143 0.02 13.78 -4.68
N ALA A 144 0.59 14.99 -4.69
CA ALA A 144 -0.18 16.16 -4.33
C ALA A 144 -1.46 16.10 -5.15
N ARG A 145 -2.59 16.11 -4.45
CA ARG A 145 -3.90 16.36 -5.05
C ARG A 145 -3.73 17.48 -6.08
N GLN A 146 -4.24 17.25 -7.29
CA GLN A 146 -4.50 18.29 -8.26
C GLN A 146 -5.34 19.38 -7.58
N ARG A 147 -4.69 20.36 -6.96
CA ARG A 147 -5.18 21.72 -6.99
C ARG A 147 -4.54 22.30 -8.23
N ALA A 148 -5.37 22.62 -9.21
CA ALA A 148 -4.97 23.47 -10.31
C ALA A 148 -4.22 24.67 -9.70
N THR A 149 -2.92 24.76 -9.94
CA THR A 149 -2.15 25.96 -9.64
C THR A 149 -1.73 26.52 -10.98
N ASN A 150 -2.28 27.68 -11.30
CA ASN A 150 -1.78 28.59 -12.33
C ASN A 150 -0.42 29.13 -11.87
N GLY A 151 0.57 28.25 -11.73
CA GLY A 151 1.93 28.61 -11.36
C GLY A 151 2.78 28.79 -12.61
N THR A 152 3.66 29.78 -12.59
CA THR A 152 4.62 30.00 -13.67
C THR A 152 5.62 28.84 -13.77
N LEU A 153 6.22 28.64 -14.94
CA LEU A 153 7.19 27.55 -15.19
C LEU A 153 8.35 27.56 -14.17
N GLN A 154 8.71 28.74 -13.68
CA GLN A 154 9.74 28.95 -12.67
C GLN A 154 9.38 28.33 -11.32
N GLU A 155 8.15 28.52 -10.82
CA GLU A 155 7.69 27.95 -9.55
C GLU A 155 7.58 26.42 -9.60
N VAL A 156 7.30 25.87 -10.79
CA VAL A 156 7.33 24.43 -11.03
C VAL A 156 8.78 23.92 -11.00
N ALA A 157 9.71 24.63 -11.64
CA ALA A 157 11.13 24.27 -11.64
C ALA A 157 11.75 24.35 -10.24
N GLU A 158 11.50 25.42 -9.49
CA GLU A 158 11.96 25.59 -8.11
C GLU A 158 11.41 24.49 -7.19
N ARG A 159 10.13 24.14 -7.35
CA ARG A 159 9.52 23.01 -6.61
C ARG A 159 10.21 21.68 -6.92
N VAL A 160 10.50 21.41 -8.20
CA VAL A 160 11.20 20.17 -8.60
C VAL A 160 12.63 20.11 -8.04
N ILE A 161 13.32 21.25 -7.98
CA ILE A 161 14.68 21.33 -7.40
C ILE A 161 14.63 21.07 -5.89
N VAL A 162 13.70 21.70 -5.17
CA VAL A 162 13.54 21.50 -3.72
C VAL A 162 13.13 20.05 -3.41
N GLU A 163 12.18 19.49 -4.15
CA GLU A 163 11.71 18.11 -3.92
C GLU A 163 12.79 17.05 -4.17
N ARG A 164 13.75 17.31 -5.08
CA ARG A 164 14.74 16.32 -5.50
C ARG A 164 16.11 16.47 -4.84
N TYR A 165 16.45 17.67 -4.36
CA TYR A 165 17.79 17.98 -3.85
C TYR A 165 17.79 18.55 -2.42
N ALA A 166 16.66 18.95 -1.84
CA ALA A 166 16.65 19.43 -0.47
C ALA A 166 16.74 18.27 0.54
N PRO A 167 17.51 18.44 1.64
CA PRO A 167 17.50 17.50 2.76
C PRO A 167 16.12 17.50 3.45
N ALA A 168 15.88 16.56 4.37
CA ALA A 168 14.59 16.48 5.06
C ALA A 168 14.19 17.82 5.72
N TYR A 169 13.05 18.38 5.32
CA TYR A 169 12.56 19.68 5.76
C TYR A 169 11.07 19.65 6.09
N VAL A 170 10.63 20.62 6.90
CA VAL A 170 9.22 20.89 7.20
C VAL A 170 8.96 22.38 7.12
N VAL A 171 7.77 22.74 6.67
CA VAL A 171 7.26 24.12 6.62
C VAL A 171 6.13 24.22 7.64
N THR A 172 6.24 25.18 8.54
CA THR A 172 5.24 25.43 9.59
C THR A 172 4.83 26.89 9.60
N ASN A 173 3.66 27.18 10.17
CA ASN A 173 3.32 28.55 10.55
C ASN A 173 4.04 28.95 11.87
N ALA A 174 3.85 30.20 12.32
CA ALA A 174 4.47 30.72 13.54
C ALA A 174 4.01 29.99 14.83
N ALA A 175 2.82 29.37 14.80
CA ALA A 175 2.30 28.56 15.91
C ALA A 175 2.88 27.13 15.93
N GLY A 176 3.68 26.75 14.93
CA GLY A 176 4.25 25.41 14.80
C GLY A 176 3.29 24.39 14.19
N GLU A 177 2.21 24.83 13.55
CA GLU A 177 1.34 23.95 12.76
C GLU A 177 2.03 23.59 11.45
N LEU A 178 2.05 22.30 11.15
CA LEU A 178 2.68 21.74 9.96
C LEU A 178 1.86 22.07 8.71
N MET A 179 2.43 22.87 7.82
CA MET A 179 1.84 23.21 6.52
C MET A 179 2.31 22.26 5.42
N HIS A 180 3.58 21.84 5.47
CA HIS A 180 4.17 20.92 4.51
C HIS A 180 5.34 20.14 5.13
N SER A 181 5.56 18.91 4.69
CA SER A 181 6.71 18.08 5.09
C SER A 181 7.29 17.41 3.86
N SER A 182 8.62 17.41 3.76
CA SER A 182 9.32 16.55 2.82
C SER A 182 9.27 15.10 3.31
N GLY A 183 9.66 14.16 2.43
CA GLY A 183 9.98 12.79 2.83
C GLY A 183 11.23 12.73 3.71
N GLY A 184 11.41 11.62 4.45
CA GLY A 184 12.63 11.36 5.22
C GLY A 184 12.73 12.07 6.57
N THR A 185 11.69 12.77 7.03
CA THR A 185 11.65 13.48 8.32
C THR A 185 11.56 12.55 9.54
N GLY A 186 11.36 11.24 9.33
CA GLY A 186 11.18 10.23 10.38
C GLY A 186 12.32 10.12 11.40
N LYS A 187 13.53 10.58 11.07
CA LYS A 187 14.66 10.69 12.03
C LYS A 187 14.44 11.76 13.10
N TYR A 188 13.55 12.72 12.84
CA TYR A 188 13.32 13.90 13.66
C TYR A 188 11.87 14.01 14.15
N LEU A 189 10.90 13.64 13.31
CA LEU A 189 9.47 13.69 13.58
C LEU A 189 8.86 12.28 13.58
N GLU A 190 7.90 12.04 14.47
CA GLU A 190 7.10 10.83 14.62
C GLU A 190 5.63 11.20 14.82
N LEU A 191 4.71 10.26 14.61
CA LEU A 191 3.29 10.53 14.83
C LEU A 191 3.04 10.73 16.33
N ALA A 192 2.35 11.80 16.71
CA ALA A 192 1.98 12.03 18.10
C ALA A 192 1.03 10.91 18.58
N ALA A 193 1.29 10.37 19.78
CA ALA A 193 0.40 9.39 20.40
C ALA A 193 -0.86 10.12 20.94
N GLY A 194 -2.04 9.81 20.41
CA GLY A 194 -3.30 10.43 20.81
C GLY A 194 -4.18 10.82 19.63
N ALA A 195 -5.05 11.81 19.83
CA ALA A 195 -5.85 12.38 18.75
C ALA A 195 -4.93 12.94 17.66
N PRO A 196 -5.26 12.77 16.36
CA PRO A 196 -4.44 13.30 15.28
C PRO A 196 -4.30 14.82 15.40
N ASP A 197 -3.08 15.31 15.65
CA ASP A 197 -2.74 16.72 15.60
C ASP A 197 -1.61 16.95 14.58
N HIS A 198 -1.58 18.15 14.01
CA HIS A 198 -0.59 18.54 12.99
C HIS A 198 0.49 19.47 13.58
N ASN A 199 0.75 19.39 14.87
CA ASN A 199 1.70 20.29 15.51
C ASN A 199 3.13 19.72 15.47
N VAL A 200 4.10 20.49 14.96
CA VAL A 200 5.48 20.00 14.81
C VAL A 200 6.14 19.68 16.16
N PHE A 201 5.69 20.30 17.26
CA PHE A 201 6.22 20.04 18.60
C PHE A 201 5.72 18.74 19.22
N SER A 202 4.46 18.36 18.96
CA SER A 202 3.92 17.06 19.38
C SER A 202 4.55 15.93 18.56
N MET A 203 4.77 16.19 17.27
CA MET A 203 5.41 15.26 16.34
C MET A 203 6.92 15.14 16.54
N ALA A 204 7.61 16.14 17.11
CA ALA A 204 9.04 16.04 17.34
C ALA A 204 9.38 14.94 18.36
N ARG A 205 10.38 14.12 18.04
CA ARG A 205 10.89 13.07 18.95
C ARG A 205 11.34 13.69 20.28
N ARG A 206 11.26 12.92 21.37
CA ARG A 206 11.47 13.38 22.77
C ARG A 206 12.73 14.22 23.01
N GLY A 207 13.81 14.05 22.24
CA GLY A 207 15.04 14.83 22.36
C GLY A 207 15.15 16.10 21.51
N LEU A 208 14.14 16.44 20.71
CA LEU A 208 14.21 17.57 19.75
C LEU A 208 13.18 18.67 20.05
N ARG A 209 12.20 18.42 20.92
CA ARG A 209 11.07 19.32 21.17
C ARG A 209 11.49 20.71 21.66
N MET A 210 12.39 20.74 22.65
CA MET A 210 12.84 21.99 23.28
C MET A 210 13.72 22.81 22.32
N ASP A 211 14.67 22.15 21.66
CA ASP A 211 15.56 22.80 20.69
C ASP A 211 14.78 23.35 19.49
N LEU A 212 13.79 22.59 19.00
CA LEU A 212 12.91 23.01 17.91
C LEU A 212 12.05 24.22 18.32
N ARG A 213 11.49 24.22 19.53
CA ARG A 213 10.67 25.34 20.04
C ARG A 213 11.51 26.61 20.17
N ALA A 214 12.72 26.50 20.70
CA ALA A 214 13.64 27.63 20.82
C ALA A 214 14.10 28.16 19.45
N ALA A 215 14.39 27.26 18.49
CA ALA A 215 14.79 27.64 17.14
C ALA A 215 13.65 28.31 16.37
N LEU A 216 12.44 27.75 16.40
CA LEU A 216 11.28 28.33 15.71
C LEU A 216 10.89 29.68 16.30
N HIS A 217 10.88 29.81 17.64
CA HIS A 217 10.59 31.09 18.30
C HIS A 217 11.62 32.16 17.92
N LYS A 218 12.91 31.82 17.91
CA LYS A 218 13.97 32.75 17.49
C LYS A 218 13.77 33.17 16.03
N ALA A 219 13.54 32.20 15.13
CA ALA A 219 13.34 32.50 13.71
C ALA A 219 12.09 33.35 13.46
N ALA A 220 10.98 33.09 14.17
CA ALA A 220 9.75 33.85 14.04
C ALA A 220 9.84 35.28 14.60
N SER A 221 10.62 35.47 15.68
CA SER A 221 10.77 36.78 16.33
C SER A 221 11.82 37.68 15.68
N THR A 222 12.92 37.10 15.17
CA THR A 222 14.02 37.88 14.58
C THR A 222 14.05 37.87 13.06
N GLY A 223 13.26 36.99 12.41
CA GLY A 223 13.30 36.78 10.96
C GLY A 223 14.62 36.17 10.45
N GLN A 224 15.51 35.74 11.35
CA GLN A 224 16.83 35.22 11.01
C GLN A 224 16.89 33.69 11.14
N VAL A 225 17.78 33.08 10.36
CA VAL A 225 18.01 31.62 10.40
C VAL A 225 18.52 31.20 11.78
N ALA A 226 17.82 30.27 12.43
CA ALA A 226 18.24 29.68 13.69
C ALA A 226 18.77 28.27 13.48
N ILE A 227 20.06 28.05 13.75
CA ILE A 227 20.72 26.74 13.62
C ILE A 227 20.96 26.16 15.01
N ARG A 228 20.58 24.90 15.21
CA ARG A 228 20.88 24.11 16.41
C ARG A 228 21.62 22.85 16.01
N THR A 229 22.86 22.73 16.45
CA THR A 229 23.70 21.55 16.21
C THR A 229 23.64 20.66 17.43
N ARG A 230 23.20 19.41 17.28
CA ARG A 230 23.17 18.45 18.38
C ARG A 230 24.56 17.82 18.52
N SER A 231 25.20 17.99 19.68
CA SER A 231 26.41 17.25 20.04
C SER A 231 26.07 15.77 20.21
N ALA A 232 26.86 14.89 19.61
CA ALA A 232 26.72 13.45 19.74
C ALA A 232 27.26 12.99 21.11
N SER A 233 26.36 12.74 22.07
CA SER A 233 26.64 11.85 23.21
C SER A 233 25.51 10.81 23.35
N ALA A 234 25.95 9.56 23.42
CA ALA A 234 25.25 8.27 23.28
C ALA A 234 24.40 7.88 24.52
N PRO A 235 23.76 6.68 24.64
CA PRO A 235 23.83 5.52 23.76
C PRO A 235 22.53 4.77 23.41
N MET A 236 22.71 3.85 22.47
CA MET A 236 21.95 2.63 22.21
C MET A 236 21.48 1.96 23.50
N ALA A 237 20.16 1.76 23.65
CA ALA A 237 19.62 0.80 24.61
C ALA A 237 19.22 -0.46 23.85
N ALA A 238 19.99 -1.51 24.12
CA ALA A 238 19.82 -2.87 23.64
C ALA A 238 18.55 -3.54 24.20
N ALA A 239 18.14 -4.59 23.51
CA ALA A 239 17.12 -5.54 23.94
C ALA A 239 17.40 -6.14 25.33
N ARG A 240 16.32 -6.36 26.10
CA ARG A 240 16.05 -7.36 27.17
C ARG A 240 14.77 -6.88 27.89
N ARG A 241 13.70 -7.65 28.14
CA ARG A 241 13.27 -9.03 27.89
C ARG A 241 11.84 -8.98 27.38
#